data_AF-A0ABD0WEV2-F1
#
_entry.id   AF-A0ABD0WEV2-F1
#
_cell.length_a   1.000
_cell.length_b   1.000
_cell.length_c   1.000
_cell.angle_alpha   90.00
_cell.angle_beta   90.00
_cell.angle_gamma   90.00
#
_symmetry.space_group_name_H-M   'P 1'
#
loop_
_entity.id
_entity.type
_entity.pdbx_description
1 polymer ?
#
loop_
_entity_poly.entity_id
_entity_poly.type
_entity_poly.pdbx_seq_one_letter_code
_entity_poly.pdbx_strand_id
1 'polypeptide(L)'
;MARSFLQCCGFLVILLAVVFPPLNAVQAINQELSDLFNELWKLDANRMKPGTDYTISIQGKAGYVAQGSNHARDHATSPLFSTVNENKLKTITTYSRFMKLLDNYERTTGVAERVTPDEIAENNLFLDAVLDTAVMKRAHKYLISKGLSRSDLRTFKSQLYTIWFHLYHRDRTSGEDSCGFEHVFVGETKFGSEISGFHNWVQFYLQEKSMHLDYKGYKARVLDMPDSDDHIVNLQFSWHGMLKPVSSSFVGASPEFEVAIYTVVFLLNTHRSTTVVVNIDQCQLELVVVRHGRSIGTAYPKLLSSNNRHLNMGAVHKR
;
A
#
# COMPACT_ATOMS: atom_id res chain seq x y z
N MET A 1 6.02 68.30 44.95
CA MET A 1 4.63 68.78 45.05
C MET A 1 3.87 68.20 43.85
N ALA A 2 2.81 67.40 44.10
CA ALA A 2 1.80 66.79 43.19
C ALA A 2 2.29 65.98 41.96
N ARG A 3 2.28 64.63 41.95
CA ARG A 3 1.17 63.66 41.70
C ARG A 3 0.36 63.90 40.39
N SER A 4 0.55 63.01 39.41
CA SER A 4 -0.56 62.22 38.82
C SER A 4 -0.02 61.01 38.04
N PHE A 5 -0.45 59.83 38.47
CA PHE A 5 -0.45 58.60 37.70
C PHE A 5 -1.52 58.74 36.61
N LEU A 6 -1.21 58.38 35.36
CA LEU A 6 -2.21 57.81 34.47
C LEU A 6 -1.59 56.70 33.63
N GLN A 7 -2.25 55.57 33.73
CA GLN A 7 -1.88 54.24 33.32
C GLN A 7 -2.35 54.07 31.87
N CYS A 8 -1.43 53.91 30.91
CA CYS A 8 -1.79 53.55 29.55
C CYS A 8 -1.22 52.16 29.25
N CYS A 9 -2.14 51.21 29.11
CA CYS A 9 -1.94 49.80 28.81
C CYS A 9 -1.05 49.62 27.58
N GLY A 10 0.10 48.99 27.78
CA GLY A 10 0.88 48.40 26.69
C GLY A 10 0.16 47.17 26.16
N PHE A 11 -0.57 47.31 25.06
CA PHE A 11 -0.93 46.16 24.22
C PHE A 11 0.32 45.73 23.45
N LEU A 12 1.07 44.79 24.03
CA LEU A 12 2.10 44.05 23.32
C LEU A 12 1.38 43.12 22.34
N VAL A 13 1.24 43.55 21.08
CA VAL A 13 0.85 42.66 19.99
C VAL A 13 2.02 41.71 19.77
N ILE A 14 1.98 40.56 20.44
CA ILE A 14 2.82 39.42 20.10
C ILE A 14 2.34 38.95 18.73
N LEU A 15 3.03 39.38 17.68
CA LEU A 15 2.91 38.78 16.37
C LEU A 15 3.47 37.36 16.48
N LEU A 16 2.62 36.41 16.89
CA LEU A 16 2.85 35.00 16.65
C LEU A 16 2.91 34.86 15.13
N ALA A 17 4.13 34.91 14.59
CA ALA A 17 4.42 34.36 13.29
C ALA A 17 4.07 32.88 13.40
N VAL A 18 2.81 32.55 13.08
CA VAL A 18 2.42 31.21 12.70
C VAL A 18 3.26 30.94 11.46
N VAL A 19 4.42 30.33 11.67
CA VAL A 19 5.19 29.71 10.61
C VAL A 19 4.29 28.58 10.12
N PHE A 20 3.44 28.89 9.14
CA PHE A 20 2.84 27.87 8.33
C PHE A 20 4.01 27.06 7.77
N PRO A 21 4.08 25.73 8.01
CA PRO A 21 5.01 24.92 7.27
C PRO A 21 4.75 25.19 5.78
N PRO A 22 5.79 25.39 4.97
CA PRO A 22 5.61 25.71 3.57
C PRO A 22 4.70 24.65 2.93
N LEU A 23 3.63 25.13 2.31
CA LEU A 23 2.73 24.33 1.50
C LEU A 23 3.60 23.64 0.42
N ASN A 24 3.74 22.32 0.53
CA ASN A 24 4.49 21.44 -0.37
C ASN A 24 5.99 21.75 -0.52
N ALA A 25 6.79 21.44 0.50
CA ALA A 25 8.14 20.98 0.21
C ALA A 25 8.00 19.67 -0.59
N VAL A 26 8.33 19.69 -1.90
CA VAL A 26 8.44 18.47 -2.69
C VAL A 26 9.50 17.62 -1.99
N GLN A 27 9.07 16.51 -1.40
CA GLN A 27 9.98 15.64 -0.69
C GLN A 27 11.00 15.10 -1.71
N ALA A 28 12.28 15.33 -1.44
CA ALA A 28 13.34 14.92 -2.35
C ALA A 28 13.30 13.40 -2.58
N ILE A 29 13.61 12.98 -3.81
CA ILE A 29 13.70 11.56 -4.17
C ILE A 29 14.79 10.92 -3.31
N ASN A 30 14.44 9.84 -2.62
CA ASN A 30 15.39 9.04 -1.87
C ASN A 30 16.12 8.08 -2.83
N GLN A 31 17.31 8.48 -3.27
CA GLN A 31 18.08 7.73 -4.26
C GLN A 31 18.49 6.34 -3.75
N GLU A 32 18.93 6.23 -2.50
CA GLU A 32 19.35 4.94 -1.92
C GLU A 32 18.20 3.92 -1.91
N LEU A 33 17.00 4.34 -1.49
CA LEU A 33 15.83 3.47 -1.52
C LEU A 33 15.37 3.19 -2.95
N SER A 34 15.50 4.16 -3.86
CA SER A 34 15.21 3.95 -5.27
C SER A 34 16.11 2.86 -5.85
N ASP A 35 17.41 2.91 -5.58
CA ASP A 35 18.38 1.91 -6.05
C ASP A 35 18.05 0.53 -5.49
N LEU A 36 17.82 0.44 -4.17
CA LEU A 36 17.42 -0.81 -3.51
C LEU A 36 16.13 -1.37 -4.12
N PHE A 37 15.08 -0.58 -4.23
CA PHE A 37 13.78 -1.06 -4.71
C PHE A 37 13.80 -1.44 -6.19
N ASN A 38 14.66 -0.82 -7.00
CA ASN A 38 14.92 -1.28 -8.37
C ASN A 38 15.68 -2.62 -8.40
N GLU A 39 16.61 -2.86 -7.47
CA GLU A 39 17.22 -4.19 -7.33
C GLU A 39 16.18 -5.24 -6.91
N LEU A 40 15.33 -4.93 -5.93
CA LEU A 40 14.23 -5.81 -5.51
C LEU A 40 13.28 -6.09 -6.67
N TRP A 41 12.94 -5.08 -7.47
CA TRP A 41 12.10 -5.22 -8.66
C TRP A 41 12.73 -6.16 -9.69
N LYS A 42 14.06 -6.08 -9.91
CA LYS A 42 14.75 -7.02 -10.81
C LYS A 42 14.79 -8.45 -10.26
N LEU A 43 14.87 -8.61 -8.93
CA LEU A 43 14.92 -9.91 -8.25
C LEU A 43 13.56 -10.58 -8.06
N ASP A 44 12.47 -9.85 -8.28
CA ASP A 44 11.10 -10.34 -8.14
C ASP A 44 10.71 -11.27 -9.31
N ALA A 45 11.24 -12.49 -9.24
CA ALA A 45 11.04 -13.55 -10.22
C ALA A 45 9.59 -14.06 -10.29
N ASN A 46 8.81 -13.83 -9.22
CA ASN A 46 7.40 -14.21 -9.14
C ASN A 46 6.46 -13.11 -9.62
N ARG A 47 6.97 -11.94 -10.04
CA ARG A 47 6.16 -10.90 -10.69
C ARG A 47 5.40 -11.47 -11.89
N MET A 48 4.11 -11.24 -11.92
CA MET A 48 3.24 -11.55 -13.06
C MET A 48 3.46 -10.50 -14.17
N LYS A 49 3.50 -10.96 -15.41
CA LYS A 49 3.72 -10.10 -16.58
C LYS A 49 2.40 -9.68 -17.24
N PRO A 50 2.18 -8.38 -17.53
CA PRO A 50 1.01 -7.95 -18.29
C PRO A 50 1.04 -8.57 -19.70
N GLY A 51 -0.14 -8.83 -20.26
CA GLY A 51 -0.32 -9.49 -21.57
C GLY A 51 0.00 -10.98 -21.61
N THR A 52 0.66 -11.53 -20.57
CA THR A 52 1.02 -12.95 -20.49
C THR A 52 0.36 -13.64 -19.30
N ASP A 53 0.53 -13.08 -18.11
CA ASP A 53 0.03 -13.64 -16.86
C ASP A 53 -1.24 -12.95 -16.38
N TYR A 54 -1.51 -11.72 -16.83
CA TYR A 54 -2.78 -11.05 -16.61
C TYR A 54 -3.05 -10.03 -17.73
N THR A 55 -4.31 -9.67 -17.90
CA THR A 55 -4.72 -8.52 -18.73
C THR A 55 -5.74 -7.68 -17.96
N ILE A 56 -5.57 -6.37 -18.03
CA ILE A 56 -6.50 -5.41 -17.42
C ILE A 56 -7.23 -4.59 -18.47
N SER A 57 -8.49 -4.26 -18.17
CA SER A 57 -9.35 -3.36 -18.94
C SER A 57 -9.53 -2.06 -18.15
N ILE A 58 -8.71 -1.06 -18.48
CA ILE A 58 -8.67 0.25 -17.79
C ILE A 58 -10.00 1.03 -17.89
N GLN A 59 -10.74 0.85 -18.99
CA GLN A 59 -12.07 1.46 -19.19
C GLN A 59 -12.06 2.99 -19.00
N GLY A 60 -13.09 3.56 -18.36
CA GLY A 60 -13.28 4.99 -18.25
C GLY A 60 -12.68 5.62 -16.99
N LYS A 61 -12.48 6.94 -17.05
CA LYS A 61 -11.99 7.74 -15.92
C LYS A 61 -13.09 7.91 -14.88
N ALA A 62 -12.83 7.51 -13.64
CA ALA A 62 -13.73 7.69 -12.52
C ALA A 62 -13.85 9.18 -12.13
N GLY A 63 -15.09 9.68 -12.06
CA GLY A 63 -15.43 11.06 -11.70
C GLY A 63 -15.16 11.42 -10.23
N TYR A 64 -15.18 12.71 -9.90
CA TYR A 64 -15.03 13.17 -8.51
C TYR A 64 -16.13 12.59 -7.61
N VAL A 65 -15.76 12.22 -6.39
CA VAL A 65 -16.66 11.72 -5.35
C VAL A 65 -16.46 12.59 -4.12
N ALA A 66 -17.54 13.19 -3.61
CA ALA A 66 -17.49 13.97 -2.39
C ALA A 66 -17.18 13.07 -1.18
N GLN A 67 -16.43 13.60 -0.21
CA GLN A 67 -16.11 12.87 1.01
C GLN A 67 -17.40 12.42 1.74
N GLY A 68 -17.46 11.14 2.12
CA GLY A 68 -18.63 10.53 2.76
C GLY A 68 -19.74 10.07 1.79
N SER A 69 -19.60 10.31 0.48
CA SER A 69 -20.51 9.74 -0.52
C SER A 69 -20.19 8.26 -0.77
N ASN A 70 -21.21 7.41 -0.80
CA ASN A 70 -21.13 6.03 -1.28
C ASN A 70 -21.58 5.87 -2.73
N HIS A 71 -21.92 6.97 -3.41
CA HIS A 71 -22.33 6.96 -4.81
C HIS A 71 -21.21 7.50 -5.70
N ALA A 72 -20.78 6.68 -6.64
CA ALA A 72 -19.93 7.04 -7.77
C ALA A 72 -20.65 6.72 -9.07
N ARG A 73 -20.46 7.57 -10.08
CA ARG A 73 -20.89 7.23 -11.44
C ARG A 73 -20.01 6.10 -11.96
N ASP A 74 -20.66 5.09 -12.51
CA ASP A 74 -19.96 3.97 -13.11
C ASP A 74 -19.36 4.37 -14.47
N HIS A 75 -18.05 4.21 -14.59
CA HIS A 75 -17.30 4.40 -15.83
C HIS A 75 -16.60 3.11 -16.29
N ALA A 76 -16.93 1.96 -15.69
CA ALA A 76 -16.36 0.67 -16.00
C ALA A 76 -17.46 -0.41 -16.04
N THR A 77 -17.99 -0.67 -17.23
CA THR A 77 -19.06 -1.67 -17.43
C THR A 77 -18.59 -3.12 -17.37
N SER A 78 -17.30 -3.36 -17.16
CA SER A 78 -16.68 -4.69 -17.09
C SER A 78 -15.70 -4.76 -15.92
N PRO A 79 -15.35 -5.97 -15.46
CA PRO A 79 -14.26 -6.14 -14.50
C PRO A 79 -12.95 -5.49 -14.98
N LEU A 80 -12.14 -5.00 -14.06
CA LEU A 80 -10.77 -4.55 -14.34
C LEU A 80 -9.94 -5.71 -14.87
N PHE A 81 -9.93 -6.86 -14.18
CA PHE A 81 -9.14 -8.02 -14.63
C PHE A 81 -9.92 -8.83 -15.66
N SER A 82 -9.48 -8.77 -16.91
CA SER A 82 -10.05 -9.59 -17.98
C SER A 82 -9.53 -11.03 -17.94
N THR A 83 -8.25 -11.20 -17.64
CA THR A 83 -7.64 -12.52 -17.42
C THR A 83 -6.57 -12.45 -16.32
N VAL A 84 -6.41 -13.54 -15.57
CA VAL A 84 -5.30 -13.78 -14.63
C VAL A 84 -4.90 -15.25 -14.70
N ASN A 85 -3.60 -15.52 -14.71
CA ASN A 85 -3.03 -16.86 -14.72
C ASN A 85 -3.19 -17.50 -13.33
N GLU A 86 -4.36 -18.08 -13.09
CA GLU A 86 -4.67 -18.77 -11.85
C GLU A 86 -3.78 -19.97 -11.55
N ASN A 87 -3.20 -20.59 -12.58
CA ASN A 87 -2.25 -21.69 -12.35
C ASN A 87 -1.03 -21.15 -11.58
N LYS A 88 -0.46 -20.02 -12.01
CA LYS A 88 0.63 -19.37 -11.28
C LYS A 88 0.22 -18.95 -9.87
N LEU A 89 -0.99 -18.41 -9.67
CA LEU A 89 -1.50 -18.09 -8.33
C LEU A 89 -1.51 -19.33 -7.42
N LYS A 90 -1.92 -20.49 -7.95
CA LYS A 90 -2.03 -21.75 -7.19
C LYS A 90 -0.69 -22.45 -6.98
N THR A 91 0.24 -22.37 -7.95
CA THR A 91 1.48 -23.16 -7.95
C THR A 91 2.69 -22.40 -7.43
N ILE A 92 2.74 -21.08 -7.53
CA ILE A 92 3.82 -20.29 -6.93
C ILE A 92 3.55 -20.21 -5.43
N THR A 93 4.50 -20.71 -4.64
CA THR A 93 4.35 -20.88 -3.18
C THR A 93 3.95 -19.58 -2.48
N THR A 94 4.57 -18.44 -2.81
CA THR A 94 4.27 -17.17 -2.14
C THR A 94 2.85 -16.68 -2.41
N TYR A 95 2.34 -16.77 -3.65
CA TYR A 95 0.94 -16.48 -3.97
C TYR A 95 -0.03 -17.45 -3.30
N SER A 96 0.25 -18.76 -3.37
CA SER A 96 -0.62 -19.77 -2.75
C SER A 96 -0.78 -19.56 -1.24
N ARG A 97 0.33 -19.30 -0.54
CA ARG A 97 0.32 -18.98 0.90
C ARG A 97 -0.35 -17.64 1.18
N PHE A 98 -0.11 -16.63 0.35
CA PHE A 98 -0.76 -15.33 0.48
C PHE A 98 -2.29 -15.43 0.34
N MET A 99 -2.79 -16.18 -0.65
CA MET A 99 -4.24 -16.37 -0.85
C MET A 99 -4.90 -17.12 0.31
N LYS A 100 -4.20 -18.09 0.92
CA LYS A 100 -4.67 -18.73 2.17
C LYS A 100 -4.83 -17.72 3.30
N LEU A 101 -3.89 -16.78 3.44
CA LEU A 101 -4.05 -15.73 4.43
C LEU A 101 -5.27 -14.86 4.13
N LEU A 102 -5.48 -14.45 2.88
CA LEU A 102 -6.65 -13.65 2.49
C LEU A 102 -7.98 -14.37 2.79
N ASP A 103 -8.05 -15.68 2.55
CA ASP A 103 -9.29 -16.46 2.73
C ASP A 103 -9.73 -16.58 4.21
N ASN A 104 -8.79 -16.53 5.16
CA ASN A 104 -9.11 -16.56 6.58
C ASN A 104 -9.93 -15.33 6.99
N TYR A 105 -9.57 -14.16 6.46
CA TYR A 105 -10.22 -12.89 6.83
C TYR A 105 -11.59 -12.68 6.16
N GLU A 106 -11.90 -13.37 5.06
CA GLU A 106 -13.27 -13.37 4.52
C GLU A 106 -14.27 -14.03 5.50
N ARG A 107 -13.82 -15.04 6.25
CA ARG A 107 -14.68 -15.85 7.14
C ARG A 107 -14.93 -15.20 8.50
N THR A 108 -14.08 -14.29 8.94
CA THR A 108 -14.08 -13.73 10.31
C THR A 108 -14.79 -12.39 10.46
N THR A 109 -15.34 -11.82 9.37
CA THR A 109 -16.05 -10.52 9.44
C THR A 109 -17.17 -10.53 10.48
N GLY A 110 -17.02 -9.70 11.53
CA GLY A 110 -18.06 -9.44 12.54
C GLY A 110 -17.91 -10.11 13.91
N VAL A 111 -16.81 -10.81 14.21
CA VAL A 111 -16.53 -11.41 15.54
C VAL A 111 -15.13 -10.98 16.02
N ALA A 112 -14.95 -10.83 17.34
CA ALA A 112 -13.62 -10.57 17.91
C ALA A 112 -12.61 -11.64 17.43
N GLU A 113 -11.53 -11.21 16.79
CA GLU A 113 -10.54 -12.12 16.21
C GLU A 113 -9.91 -12.99 17.30
N ARG A 114 -10.01 -14.30 17.14
CA ARG A 114 -9.23 -15.25 17.92
C ARG A 114 -8.30 -15.98 16.97
N VAL A 115 -7.02 -15.61 17.00
CA VAL A 115 -6.01 -16.29 16.19
C VAL A 115 -5.95 -17.77 16.57
N THR A 116 -6.32 -18.61 15.63
CA THR A 116 -6.29 -20.06 15.75
C THR A 116 -4.86 -20.59 15.57
N PRO A 117 -4.54 -21.78 16.08
CA PRO A 117 -3.25 -22.43 15.81
C PRO A 117 -2.99 -22.61 14.30
N ASP A 118 -4.04 -22.83 13.51
CA ASP A 118 -3.95 -22.98 12.06
C ASP A 118 -3.56 -21.66 11.39
N GLU A 119 -4.18 -20.54 11.77
CA GLU A 119 -3.79 -19.20 11.28
C GLU A 119 -2.35 -18.85 11.65
N ILE A 120 -1.89 -19.20 12.86
CA ILE A 120 -0.47 -19.02 13.25
C ILE A 120 0.44 -19.86 12.34
N ALA A 121 0.05 -21.09 12.04
CA ALA A 121 0.82 -21.95 11.14
C ALA A 121 0.87 -21.39 9.72
N GLU A 122 -0.25 -20.86 9.20
CA GLU A 122 -0.32 -20.25 7.88
C GLU A 122 0.50 -18.96 7.79
N ASN A 123 0.46 -18.10 8.82
CA ASN A 123 1.32 -16.92 8.94
C ASN A 123 2.80 -17.32 8.85
N ASN A 124 3.18 -18.37 9.58
CA ASN A 124 4.56 -18.85 9.58
C ASN A 124 4.99 -19.43 8.22
N LEU A 125 4.11 -20.18 7.55
CA LEU A 125 4.36 -20.76 6.23
C LEU A 125 4.49 -19.68 5.15
N PHE A 126 3.69 -18.63 5.23
CA PHE A 126 3.83 -17.48 4.36
C PHE A 126 5.17 -16.77 4.57
N LEU A 127 5.55 -16.49 5.81
CA LEU A 127 6.84 -15.87 6.10
C LEU A 127 8.02 -16.75 5.66
N ASP A 128 7.94 -18.07 5.82
CA ASP A 128 8.98 -18.98 5.31
C ASP A 128 9.11 -18.89 3.79
N ALA A 129 7.98 -18.88 3.07
CA ALA A 129 7.98 -18.73 1.61
C ALA A 129 8.57 -17.38 1.18
N VAL A 130 8.20 -16.28 1.85
CA VAL A 130 8.72 -14.94 1.56
C VAL A 130 10.22 -14.87 1.84
N LEU A 131 10.70 -15.40 2.97
CA LEU A 131 12.11 -15.39 3.36
C LEU A 131 13.00 -16.20 2.41
N ASP A 132 12.46 -17.18 1.71
CA ASP A 132 13.22 -17.96 0.73
C ASP A 132 13.44 -17.21 -0.61
N THR A 133 12.72 -16.13 -0.85
CA THR A 133 12.85 -15.36 -2.10
C THR A 133 14.13 -14.53 -2.18
N ALA A 134 14.64 -14.33 -3.39
CA ALA A 134 15.79 -13.45 -3.61
C ALA A 134 15.50 -12.00 -3.19
N VAL A 135 14.25 -11.57 -3.34
CA VAL A 135 13.74 -10.26 -2.91
C VAL A 135 13.95 -10.06 -1.42
N MET A 136 13.39 -10.95 -0.58
CA MET A 136 13.48 -10.79 0.86
C MET A 136 14.92 -11.00 1.38
N LYS A 137 15.68 -11.91 0.75
CA LYS A 137 17.12 -12.09 1.05
C LYS A 137 17.91 -10.79 0.81
N ARG A 138 17.60 -10.04 -0.25
CA ARG A 138 18.25 -8.76 -0.54
C ARG A 138 17.80 -7.64 0.39
N ALA A 139 16.51 -7.58 0.72
CA ALA A 139 15.97 -6.63 1.70
C ALA A 139 16.55 -6.86 3.10
N HIS A 140 16.66 -8.12 3.53
CA HIS A 140 17.28 -8.48 4.82
C HIS A 140 18.74 -8.04 4.89
N LYS A 141 19.53 -8.28 3.83
CA LYS A 141 20.92 -7.79 3.74
C LYS A 141 21.01 -6.26 3.87
N TYR A 142 20.11 -5.52 3.24
CA TYR A 142 20.05 -4.07 3.39
C TYR A 142 19.76 -3.67 4.84
N LEU A 143 18.75 -4.26 5.46
CA LEU A 143 18.38 -3.96 6.84
C LEU A 143 19.49 -4.29 7.84
N ILE A 144 20.23 -5.38 7.63
CA ILE A 144 21.43 -5.70 8.42
C ILE A 144 22.49 -4.60 8.25
N SER A 145 22.78 -4.18 7.02
CA SER A 145 23.79 -3.14 6.75
C SER A 145 23.46 -1.78 7.39
N LYS A 146 22.17 -1.52 7.62
CA LYS A 146 21.67 -0.32 8.31
C LYS A 146 21.55 -0.49 9.83
N GLY A 147 21.84 -1.68 10.36
CA GLY A 147 21.65 -1.99 11.78
C GLY A 147 20.18 -2.09 12.22
N LEU A 148 19.25 -2.23 11.27
CA LEU A 148 17.80 -2.24 11.49
C LEU A 148 17.23 -3.65 11.72
N SER A 149 18.00 -4.68 11.36
CA SER A 149 17.65 -6.10 11.58
C SER A 149 18.88 -6.91 11.98
N ARG A 150 18.64 -7.98 12.73
CA ARG A 150 19.67 -8.98 13.09
C ARG A 150 19.96 -9.88 11.89
N SER A 151 21.18 -10.38 11.78
CA SER A 151 21.58 -11.31 10.70
C SER A 151 21.00 -12.70 10.84
N ASP A 152 20.64 -13.12 12.06
CA ASP A 152 19.97 -14.39 12.31
C ASP A 152 18.57 -14.41 11.69
N LEU A 153 18.32 -15.41 10.83
CA LEU A 153 17.08 -15.51 10.06
C LEU A 153 15.86 -15.78 10.94
N ARG A 154 16.02 -16.54 12.04
CA ARG A 154 14.93 -16.80 12.99
C ARG A 154 14.49 -15.52 13.67
N THR A 155 15.45 -14.69 14.10
CA THR A 155 15.19 -13.39 14.70
C THR A 155 14.54 -12.44 13.69
N PHE A 156 15.00 -12.43 12.44
CA PHE A 156 14.37 -11.63 11.38
C PHE A 156 12.95 -12.09 11.07
N LYS A 157 12.69 -13.40 11.01
CA LYS A 157 11.32 -13.95 10.89
C LYS A 157 10.44 -13.48 12.04
N SER A 158 10.94 -13.50 13.28
CA SER A 158 10.20 -13.00 14.45
C SER A 158 9.93 -11.49 14.38
N GLN A 159 10.87 -10.71 13.84
CA GLN A 159 10.68 -9.28 13.59
C GLN A 159 9.57 -9.06 12.55
N LEU A 160 9.59 -9.79 11.42
CA LEU A 160 8.53 -9.73 10.41
C LEU A 160 7.17 -10.16 11.00
N TYR A 161 7.14 -11.24 11.78
CA TYR A 161 5.92 -11.70 12.43
C TYR A 161 5.33 -10.61 13.33
N THR A 162 6.18 -9.92 14.10
CA THR A 162 5.74 -8.81 14.95
C THR A 162 5.19 -7.65 14.12
N ILE A 163 5.84 -7.30 13.01
CA ILE A 163 5.41 -6.18 12.17
C ILE A 163 4.07 -6.45 11.49
N TRP A 164 3.88 -7.68 10.97
CA TRP A 164 2.78 -8.01 10.06
C TRP A 164 1.62 -8.77 10.71
N PHE A 165 1.87 -9.61 11.70
CA PHE A 165 0.89 -10.57 12.23
C PHE A 165 0.62 -10.43 13.72
N HIS A 166 1.35 -9.58 14.44
CA HIS A 166 1.00 -9.27 15.83
C HIS A 166 -0.28 -8.43 15.86
N LEU A 167 -1.28 -8.95 16.57
CA LEU A 167 -2.53 -8.24 16.78
C LEU A 167 -2.28 -6.95 17.57
N TYR A 168 -3.07 -5.93 17.28
CA TYR A 168 -3.13 -4.68 18.03
C TYR A 168 -4.57 -4.19 18.13
N HIS A 169 -4.82 -3.29 19.08
CA HIS A 169 -6.13 -2.69 19.31
C HIS A 169 -6.53 -1.71 18.18
N ARG A 170 -7.69 -1.91 17.54
CA ARG A 170 -8.26 -0.96 16.57
C ARG A 170 -8.67 0.37 17.22
N ASP A 171 -9.24 0.33 18.43
CA ASP A 171 -9.59 1.52 19.22
C ASP A 171 -9.31 1.33 20.72
N ARG A 172 -9.50 2.38 21.55
CA ARG A 172 -9.21 2.33 23.00
C ARG A 172 -10.21 1.46 23.79
N THR A 173 -11.24 0.95 23.13
CA THR A 173 -12.42 0.29 23.70
C THR A 173 -12.64 -1.14 23.19
N SER A 174 -12.00 -1.55 22.09
CA SER A 174 -12.02 -2.89 21.51
C SER A 174 -10.82 -3.74 21.96
N GLY A 175 -10.92 -5.07 21.83
CA GLY A 175 -9.78 -5.98 22.04
C GLY A 175 -8.69 -5.83 20.96
N GLU A 176 -7.57 -6.54 21.10
CA GLU A 176 -6.61 -6.67 19.99
C GLU A 176 -7.26 -7.53 18.90
N ASP A 177 -7.64 -6.91 17.79
CA ASP A 177 -8.51 -7.52 16.79
C ASP A 177 -8.09 -7.21 15.35
N SER A 178 -6.88 -6.71 15.11
CA SER A 178 -6.34 -6.54 13.75
C SER A 178 -4.83 -6.65 13.70
N CYS A 179 -4.28 -7.00 12.54
CA CYS A 179 -2.85 -6.96 12.28
C CYS A 179 -2.49 -6.20 10.99
N GLY A 180 -1.20 -5.93 10.81
CA GLY A 180 -0.73 -5.18 9.66
C GLY A 180 -0.96 -5.86 8.31
N PHE A 181 -0.95 -7.20 8.27
CA PHE A 181 -1.30 -7.95 7.07
C PHE A 181 -2.75 -7.69 6.64
N GLU A 182 -3.70 -7.79 7.56
CA GLU A 182 -5.13 -7.52 7.33
C GLU A 182 -5.31 -6.09 6.80
N HIS A 183 -4.77 -5.10 7.53
CA HIS A 183 -4.92 -3.69 7.19
C HIS A 183 -4.29 -3.30 5.83
N VAL A 184 -3.13 -3.88 5.47
CA VAL A 184 -2.44 -3.52 4.23
C VAL A 184 -3.06 -4.25 3.03
N PHE A 185 -3.26 -5.56 3.16
CA PHE A 185 -3.55 -6.44 2.03
C PHE A 185 -5.02 -6.83 1.91
N VAL A 186 -5.69 -7.19 3.01
CA VAL A 186 -7.10 -7.63 2.99
C VAL A 186 -8.02 -6.42 2.80
N GLY A 187 -7.77 -5.37 3.59
CA GLY A 187 -8.66 -4.23 3.69
C GLY A 187 -9.78 -4.44 4.72
N GLU A 188 -10.27 -3.36 5.29
CA GLU A 188 -11.24 -3.39 6.38
C GLU A 188 -12.28 -2.29 6.24
N THR A 189 -13.51 -2.56 6.68
CA THR A 189 -14.55 -1.53 6.82
C THR A 189 -14.48 -0.88 8.20
N LYS A 190 -14.02 0.37 8.26
CA LYS A 190 -14.04 1.18 9.49
C LYS A 190 -15.46 1.63 9.80
N PHE A 191 -15.97 1.23 10.96
CA PHE A 191 -17.29 1.60 11.51
C PHE A 191 -18.46 1.43 10.51
N GLY A 192 -18.32 0.52 9.55
CA GLY A 192 -19.32 0.29 8.51
C GLY A 192 -19.53 1.47 7.54
N SER A 193 -18.61 2.45 7.48
CA SER A 193 -18.77 3.65 6.64
C SER A 193 -17.59 3.98 5.74
N GLU A 194 -16.42 3.38 5.94
CA GLU A 194 -15.23 3.65 5.13
C GLU A 194 -14.37 2.40 4.91
N ILE A 195 -13.85 2.19 3.69
CA ILE A 195 -12.88 1.12 3.41
C ILE A 195 -11.47 1.64 3.66
N SER A 196 -10.81 1.11 4.69
CA SER A 196 -9.40 1.34 4.99
C SER A 196 -8.53 0.22 4.45
N GLY A 197 -7.30 0.54 4.04
CA GLY A 197 -6.44 -0.45 3.40
C GLY A 197 -6.93 -0.84 2.00
N PHE A 198 -6.84 -2.12 1.68
CA PHE A 198 -7.23 -2.71 0.39
C PHE A 198 -6.44 -2.13 -0.80
N HIS A 199 -5.13 -2.39 -0.79
CA HIS A 199 -4.19 -1.87 -1.79
C HIS A 199 -3.50 -2.94 -2.63
N ASN A 200 -3.91 -4.21 -2.53
CA ASN A 200 -3.26 -5.32 -3.25
C ASN A 200 -4.10 -5.85 -4.42
N TRP A 201 -3.42 -6.09 -5.54
CA TRP A 201 -4.06 -6.51 -6.78
C TRP A 201 -4.60 -7.94 -6.76
N VAL A 202 -3.97 -8.85 -6.00
CA VAL A 202 -4.47 -10.24 -5.85
C VAL A 202 -5.78 -10.22 -5.08
N GLN A 203 -5.83 -9.49 -3.96
CA GLN A 203 -7.07 -9.29 -3.22
C GLN A 203 -8.14 -8.61 -4.09
N PHE A 204 -7.77 -7.58 -4.87
CA PHE A 204 -8.70 -6.93 -5.79
C PHE A 204 -9.31 -7.93 -6.78
N TYR A 205 -8.45 -8.72 -7.43
CA TYR A 205 -8.88 -9.75 -8.39
C TYR A 205 -9.81 -10.79 -7.75
N LEU A 206 -9.49 -11.28 -6.55
CA LEU A 206 -10.31 -12.28 -5.86
C LEU A 206 -11.68 -11.74 -5.45
N GLN A 207 -11.74 -10.49 -4.94
CA GLN A 207 -13.01 -9.85 -4.59
C GLN A 207 -13.85 -9.52 -5.83
N GLU A 208 -13.22 -9.08 -6.91
CA GLU A 208 -13.89 -8.78 -8.18
C GLU A 208 -14.48 -10.07 -8.79
N LYS A 209 -13.69 -11.14 -8.82
CA LYS A 209 -14.12 -12.47 -9.28
C LYS A 209 -15.29 -13.02 -8.46
N SER A 210 -15.33 -12.73 -7.16
CA SER A 210 -16.41 -13.15 -6.26
C SER A 210 -17.63 -12.23 -6.28
N MET A 211 -17.66 -11.22 -7.16
CA MET A 211 -18.71 -10.21 -7.26
C MET A 211 -18.91 -9.38 -5.98
N HIS A 212 -17.91 -9.36 -5.09
CA HIS A 212 -17.90 -8.52 -3.90
C HIS A 212 -17.34 -7.13 -4.19
N LEU A 213 -16.51 -7.02 -5.24
CA LEU A 213 -15.93 -5.77 -5.69
C LEU A 213 -16.49 -5.39 -7.07
N ASP A 214 -16.78 -4.10 -7.21
CA ASP A 214 -17.34 -3.49 -8.40
C ASP A 214 -16.47 -2.29 -8.82
N TYR A 215 -15.65 -2.51 -9.85
CA TYR A 215 -14.72 -1.51 -10.39
C TYR A 215 -15.49 -0.35 -11.05
N LYS A 216 -15.13 0.90 -10.71
CA LYS A 216 -15.80 2.11 -11.20
C LYS A 216 -15.01 2.93 -12.21
N GLY A 217 -13.76 2.53 -12.49
CA GLY A 217 -12.87 3.25 -13.40
C GLY A 217 -11.58 3.72 -12.73
N TYR A 218 -10.65 4.17 -13.56
CA TYR A 218 -9.32 4.59 -13.11
C TYR A 218 -9.33 6.04 -12.62
N LYS A 219 -8.33 6.36 -11.79
CA LYS A 219 -8.04 7.71 -11.30
C LYS A 219 -6.72 8.19 -11.86
N ALA A 220 -6.75 9.30 -12.58
CA ALA A 220 -5.55 9.87 -13.18
C ALA A 220 -5.50 11.39 -12.97
N ARG A 221 -4.29 11.88 -12.77
CA ARG A 221 -3.98 13.30 -12.99
C ARG A 221 -4.08 13.58 -14.50
N VAL A 222 -4.27 14.85 -14.89
CA VAL A 222 -4.66 15.23 -16.26
C VAL A 222 -3.70 14.72 -17.35
N LEU A 223 -2.45 14.44 -17.02
CA LEU A 223 -1.40 14.05 -17.98
C LEU A 223 -0.89 12.61 -17.86
N ASP A 224 -1.43 11.81 -16.92
CA ASP A 224 -0.94 10.45 -16.62
C ASP A 224 -2.06 9.43 -16.84
N MET A 225 -2.40 9.19 -18.10
CA MET A 225 -3.37 8.16 -18.49
C MET A 225 -2.73 6.78 -18.29
N PRO A 226 -3.32 5.89 -17.47
CA PRO A 226 -2.73 4.59 -17.26
C PRO A 226 -2.86 3.72 -18.50
N ASP A 227 -1.80 2.98 -18.81
CA ASP A 227 -1.80 1.93 -19.84
C ASP A 227 -2.09 0.57 -19.20
N SER A 228 -2.54 -0.38 -20.01
CA SER A 228 -2.77 -1.79 -19.66
C SER A 228 -1.53 -2.53 -19.14
N ASP A 229 -0.33 -2.03 -19.49
CA ASP A 229 0.95 -2.58 -19.03
C ASP A 229 1.48 -1.86 -17.78
N ASP A 230 0.69 -0.94 -17.19
CA ASP A 230 1.10 -0.22 -16.00
C ASP A 230 1.11 -1.13 -14.77
N HIS A 231 2.28 -1.22 -14.16
CA HIS A 231 2.46 -1.93 -12.90
C HIS A 231 1.92 -1.18 -11.68
N ILE A 232 1.37 0.03 -11.85
CA ILE A 232 0.79 0.83 -10.77
C ILE A 232 -0.42 1.58 -11.30
N VAL A 233 -1.57 1.36 -10.69
CA VAL A 233 -2.83 1.97 -11.10
C VAL A 233 -3.52 2.59 -9.90
N ASN A 234 -4.22 3.70 -10.14
CA ASN A 234 -5.14 4.25 -9.15
C ASN A 234 -6.56 3.91 -9.60
N LEU A 235 -7.32 3.29 -8.72
CA LEU A 235 -8.62 2.69 -9.00
C LEU A 235 -9.67 3.29 -8.08
N GLN A 236 -10.88 3.41 -8.59
CA GLN A 236 -12.08 3.61 -7.78
C GLN A 236 -12.92 2.35 -7.89
N PHE A 237 -13.47 1.89 -6.77
CA PHE A 237 -14.31 0.69 -6.74
C PHE A 237 -15.24 0.71 -5.53
N SER A 238 -16.31 -0.06 -5.61
CA SER A 238 -17.12 -0.41 -4.44
C SER A 238 -16.78 -1.81 -3.96
N TRP A 239 -16.76 -2.04 -2.65
CA TRP A 239 -16.57 -3.36 -2.04
C TRP A 239 -17.68 -3.61 -1.02
N HIS A 240 -18.44 -4.69 -1.20
CA HIS A 240 -19.69 -4.97 -0.48
C HIS A 240 -20.65 -3.76 -0.45
N GLY A 241 -20.74 -3.05 -1.58
CA GLY A 241 -21.61 -1.87 -1.74
C GLY A 241 -21.06 -0.56 -1.16
N MET A 242 -19.92 -0.59 -0.46
CA MET A 242 -19.28 0.60 0.08
C MET A 242 -18.22 1.14 -0.88
N LEU A 243 -18.19 2.46 -1.09
CA LEU A 243 -17.32 3.06 -2.07
C LEU A 243 -15.93 3.34 -1.49
N LYS A 244 -14.87 2.94 -2.21
CA LYS A 244 -13.50 3.39 -2.00
C LYS A 244 -13.14 4.44 -3.06
N PRO A 245 -13.02 5.74 -2.70
CA PRO A 245 -12.88 6.80 -3.69
C PRO A 245 -11.62 6.71 -4.54
N VAL A 246 -10.50 6.29 -3.94
CA VAL A 246 -9.21 6.06 -4.59
C VAL A 246 -8.47 4.96 -3.82
N SER A 247 -7.94 3.98 -4.55
CA SER A 247 -6.92 3.05 -4.08
C SER A 247 -5.80 2.98 -5.10
N SER A 248 -4.57 3.13 -4.65
CA SER A 248 -3.37 2.97 -5.47
C SER A 248 -2.76 1.60 -5.17
N SER A 249 -2.47 0.83 -6.21
CA SER A 249 -2.02 -0.56 -6.09
C SER A 249 -0.92 -0.86 -7.08
N PHE A 250 0.07 -1.64 -6.66
CA PHE A 250 0.93 -2.35 -7.61
C PHE A 250 0.10 -3.42 -8.33
N VAL A 251 0.30 -3.63 -9.62
CA VAL A 251 -0.32 -4.67 -10.42
C VAL A 251 0.75 -5.62 -10.94
N GLY A 252 0.56 -6.91 -10.65
CA GLY A 252 1.46 -7.98 -11.03
C GLY A 252 2.65 -8.19 -10.09
N ALA A 253 3.01 -7.22 -9.24
CA ALA A 253 4.05 -7.39 -8.23
C ALA A 253 3.76 -8.58 -7.29
N SER A 254 4.79 -9.30 -6.87
CA SER A 254 4.59 -10.44 -5.96
C SER A 254 4.33 -9.99 -4.52
N PRO A 255 3.70 -10.85 -3.69
CA PRO A 255 3.49 -10.56 -2.27
C PRO A 255 4.79 -10.24 -1.54
N GLU A 256 5.87 -10.99 -1.81
CA GLU A 256 7.19 -10.77 -1.20
C GLU A 256 7.82 -9.42 -1.58
N PHE A 257 7.54 -8.88 -2.77
CA PHE A 257 8.00 -7.55 -3.18
C PHE A 257 7.34 -6.47 -2.34
N GLU A 258 6.01 -6.48 -2.24
CA GLU A 258 5.28 -5.51 -1.42
C GLU A 258 5.65 -5.61 0.07
N VAL A 259 5.71 -6.84 0.61
CA VAL A 259 6.16 -7.08 2.00
C VAL A 259 7.57 -6.54 2.22
N ALA A 260 8.49 -6.73 1.28
CA ALA A 260 9.86 -6.25 1.40
C ALA A 260 9.97 -4.73 1.42
N ILE A 261 9.36 -4.03 0.44
CA ILE A 261 9.48 -2.56 0.38
C ILE A 261 8.81 -1.89 1.58
N TYR A 262 7.63 -2.38 2.01
CA TYR A 262 6.92 -1.80 3.15
C TYR A 262 7.64 -2.09 4.47
N THR A 263 8.23 -3.28 4.63
CA THR A 263 9.08 -3.58 5.80
C THR A 263 10.30 -2.68 5.84
N VAL A 264 10.97 -2.46 4.70
CA VAL A 264 12.13 -1.56 4.63
C VAL A 264 11.75 -0.16 5.07
N VAL A 265 10.69 0.43 4.49
CA VAL A 265 10.24 1.78 4.84
C VAL A 265 9.80 1.87 6.30
N PHE A 266 9.08 0.86 6.80
CA PHE A 266 8.66 0.79 8.21
C PHE A 266 9.86 0.88 9.17
N LEU A 267 10.95 0.18 8.86
CA LEU A 267 12.11 0.09 9.76
C LEU A 267 13.06 1.31 9.69
N LEU A 268 12.89 2.24 8.74
CA LEU A 268 13.79 3.40 8.60
C LEU A 268 13.80 4.32 9.82
N ASN A 269 12.68 4.41 10.53
CA ASN A 269 12.52 5.26 11.71
C ASN A 269 11.35 4.75 12.56
N THR A 270 11.08 5.39 13.69
CA THR A 270 9.99 5.04 14.63
C THR A 270 8.79 6.00 14.58
N HIS A 271 8.72 6.88 13.58
CA HIS A 271 7.64 7.84 13.43
C HIS A 271 6.30 7.14 13.14
N ARG A 272 5.20 7.84 13.47
CA ARG A 272 3.83 7.37 13.24
C ARG A 272 3.52 7.20 11.75
N SER A 273 4.09 8.03 10.89
CA SER A 273 3.97 7.94 9.44
C SER A 273 5.32 8.21 8.81
N THR A 274 5.70 7.38 7.86
CA THR A 274 6.88 7.56 7.02
C THR A 274 6.42 7.62 5.58
N THR A 275 6.73 8.74 4.93
CA THR A 275 6.54 8.92 3.50
C THR A 275 7.92 9.02 2.86
N VAL A 276 8.15 8.25 1.80
CA VAL A 276 9.37 8.36 0.99
C VAL A 276 9.01 8.49 -0.49
N VAL A 277 9.67 9.42 -1.18
CA VAL A 277 9.57 9.53 -2.63
C VAL A 277 10.69 8.71 -3.25
N VAL A 278 10.36 7.78 -4.14
CA VAL A 278 11.31 6.85 -4.76
C VAL A 278 10.99 6.67 -6.24
N ASN A 279 12.00 6.33 -7.04
CA ASN A 279 11.79 5.84 -8.39
C ASN A 279 11.87 4.31 -8.36
N ILE A 280 10.83 3.63 -8.82
CA ILE A 280 10.81 2.18 -9.03
C ILE A 280 10.44 1.93 -10.48
N ASP A 281 11.34 1.26 -11.21
CA ASP A 281 11.24 1.12 -12.66
C ASP A 281 11.05 2.50 -13.33
N GLN A 282 10.00 2.68 -14.13
CA GLN A 282 9.69 3.93 -14.83
C GLN A 282 8.74 4.85 -14.03
N CYS A 283 8.44 4.52 -12.78
CA CYS A 283 7.48 5.25 -11.96
C CYS A 283 8.16 6.00 -10.82
N GLN A 284 7.80 7.27 -10.65
CA GLN A 284 8.05 8.01 -9.42
C GLN A 284 6.86 7.83 -8.47
N LEU A 285 7.16 7.34 -7.27
CA LEU A 285 6.18 6.91 -6.28
C LEU A 285 6.43 7.58 -4.95
N GLU A 286 5.33 7.93 -4.29
CA GLU A 286 5.29 8.21 -2.87
C GLU A 286 4.88 6.91 -2.16
N LEU A 287 5.79 6.27 -1.43
CA LEU A 287 5.44 5.14 -0.57
C LEU A 287 5.08 5.69 0.81
N VAL A 288 3.85 5.43 1.23
CA VAL A 288 3.34 5.83 2.55
C VAL A 288 3.27 4.59 3.42
N VAL A 289 3.89 4.64 4.60
CA VAL A 289 3.80 3.60 5.63
C VAL A 289 3.42 4.22 6.96
N VAL A 290 2.29 3.81 7.49
CA VAL A 290 1.77 4.22 8.80
C VAL A 290 2.06 3.13 9.81
N ARG A 291 2.57 3.52 10.97
CA ARG A 291 2.91 2.65 12.09
C ARG A 291 1.80 2.66 13.14
N HIS A 292 1.52 1.48 13.69
CA HIS A 292 0.76 1.30 14.92
C HIS A 292 1.65 0.59 15.96
N GLY A 293 2.31 1.37 16.83
CA GLY A 293 3.25 0.83 17.82
C GLY A 293 4.41 0.08 17.16
N ARG A 294 4.47 -1.24 17.33
CA ARG A 294 5.50 -2.12 16.73
C ARG A 294 5.04 -2.78 15.42
N SER A 295 3.80 -2.57 15.02
CA SER A 295 3.18 -3.17 13.84
C SER A 295 2.99 -2.14 12.73
N ILE A 296 2.94 -2.62 11.49
CA ILE A 296 2.50 -1.79 10.37
C ILE A 296 0.97 -1.63 10.46
N GLY A 297 0.48 -0.41 10.27
CA GLY A 297 -0.95 -0.10 10.36
C GLY A 297 -1.60 0.15 9.00
N THR A 298 -0.90 0.72 8.04
CA THR A 298 -1.29 0.69 6.61
C THR A 298 -0.07 1.06 5.78
N ALA A 299 -0.05 0.60 4.53
CA ALA A 299 1.02 0.88 3.59
C ALA A 299 0.48 0.82 2.17
N TYR A 300 0.86 1.78 1.34
CA TYR A 300 0.42 1.83 -0.04
C TYR A 300 1.36 2.72 -0.88
N PRO A 301 1.48 2.46 -2.20
CA PRO A 301 2.15 3.37 -3.09
C PRO A 301 1.18 4.48 -3.52
N LYS A 302 1.70 5.61 -3.97
CA LYS A 302 0.94 6.63 -4.67
C LYS A 302 1.74 7.09 -5.86
N LEU A 303 1.15 6.94 -7.04
CA LEU A 303 1.79 7.34 -8.28
C LEU A 303 1.90 8.88 -8.34
N LEU A 304 3.12 9.39 -8.43
CA LEU A 304 3.38 10.82 -8.61
C LEU A 304 3.53 11.18 -10.08
N SER A 305 4.31 10.38 -10.82
CA SER A 305 4.47 10.45 -12.27
C SER A 305 4.94 9.11 -12.82
N SER A 306 4.60 8.81 -14.08
CA SER A 306 5.31 7.83 -14.90
C SER A 306 6.32 8.59 -15.76
N ASN A 307 7.62 8.44 -15.49
CA ASN A 307 8.66 9.17 -16.20
C ASN A 307 8.70 8.76 -17.69
N ASN A 308 8.01 9.52 -18.55
CA ASN A 308 8.12 9.50 -20.01
C ASN A 308 7.76 8.19 -20.74
N ARG A 309 6.79 7.40 -20.28
CA ARG A 309 6.26 6.26 -21.07
C ARG A 309 5.76 6.68 -22.46
N HIS A 310 5.14 7.86 -22.56
CA HIS A 310 4.54 8.33 -23.82
C HIS A 310 5.51 8.93 -24.85
N LEU A 311 6.78 9.20 -24.51
CA LEU A 311 7.73 9.81 -25.46
C LEU A 311 8.55 8.80 -26.27
N ASN A 312 8.73 7.57 -25.78
CA ASN A 312 9.59 6.58 -26.44
C ASN A 312 8.87 5.68 -27.46
N MET A 313 7.54 5.63 -27.48
CA MET A 313 6.79 4.90 -28.53
C MET A 313 6.61 5.70 -29.84
N GLY A 314 6.83 7.02 -29.82
CA GLY A 314 6.73 7.87 -31.03
C GLY A 314 7.94 7.83 -31.97
N ALA A 315 9.08 7.30 -31.51
CA ALA A 315 10.34 7.33 -32.28
C ALA A 315 10.64 6.05 -33.07
N VAL A 316 9.91 4.95 -32.82
CA VAL A 316 10.19 3.64 -33.44
C VAL A 316 9.39 3.41 -34.74
N HIS A 317 8.46 4.29 -35.09
CA HIS A 317 7.65 4.19 -36.34
C HIS A 317 8.01 5.22 -37.42
N LYS A 318 9.20 5.82 -37.35
CA LYS A 318 9.75 6.65 -38.43
C LYS A 318 11.20 6.28 -38.73
N ARG A 319 11.43 5.10 -39.30
CA ARG A 319 12.50 4.84 -40.28
C ARG A 319 12.05 3.76 -41.25
#